data_AF-A0A4U5WQ71-F1
#
_entry.id   AF-A0A4U5WQ71-F1
#
_cell.length_a   1.000
_cell.length_b   1.000
_cell.length_c   1.000
_cell.angle_alpha   90.00
_cell.angle_beta   90.00
_cell.angle_gamma   90.00
#
_symmetry.space_group_name_H-M   'P 1'
#
loop_
_entity.id
_entity.type
_entity.pdbx_description
1 polymer ?
#
loop_
_entity_poly.entity_id
_entity_poly.type
_entity_poly.pdbx_seq_one_letter_code
_entity_poly.pdbx_strand_id
1 'polypeptide(L)'
;MSVRRTPRHVACVMDGNGRWAAQRSLPRTSGHRAAEAAVIDVIEAARSAGVGWLSLYAFSTENWSRPSTEVGFLMQLVRRVVRKHAALLHARGIRCRFLGVGDPRVPEPLARDFADLMTLTRNNRGMTLTVAFDHGGRRDIVAAARSLIRSGVPADAVTEESFAAHLPFPDTPDVDLVIRTSGEQRISNFMLWQVAYAEWVFPQVLWPDFRAGHFLDCLHTYQRRERRFGGVLPAQGHGPGEGSRRDGGQGPGRGQPPGPAPDQPPYQHQNGADRT
;
A
#
# COMPACT_ATOMS: atom_id res chain seq x y z
N MET A 1 -18.87 -9.36 21.63
CA MET A 1 -18.35 -8.08 21.10
C MET A 1 -17.20 -8.40 20.14
N SER A 2 -17.35 -8.11 18.84
CA SER A 2 -16.28 -8.36 17.85
C SER A 2 -15.06 -7.51 18.22
N VAL A 3 -13.92 -8.15 18.47
CA VAL A 3 -12.63 -7.48 18.69
C VAL A 3 -12.34 -6.69 17.42
N ARG A 4 -12.46 -5.35 17.49
CA ARG A 4 -12.21 -4.47 16.33
C ARG A 4 -10.77 -4.67 15.88
N ARG A 5 -10.58 -5.24 14.69
CA ARG A 5 -9.24 -5.59 14.17
C ARG A 5 -8.45 -4.32 13.87
N THR A 6 -7.39 -4.07 14.62
CA THR A 6 -6.33 -3.13 14.20
C THR A 6 -5.71 -3.65 12.90
N PRO A 7 -5.50 -2.79 11.87
CA PRO A 7 -4.79 -3.22 10.66
C PRO A 7 -3.36 -3.64 11.03
N ARG A 8 -2.93 -4.79 10.53
CA ARG A 8 -1.56 -5.28 10.74
C ARG A 8 -0.57 -4.40 10.00
N HIS A 9 -0.93 -3.94 8.81
CA HIS A 9 -0.08 -3.12 7.95
C HIS A 9 -0.83 -1.90 7.42
N VAL A 10 -0.30 -0.71 7.73
CA VAL A 10 -0.80 0.57 7.21
C VAL A 10 0.24 1.18 6.27
N ALA A 11 -0.19 1.61 5.08
CA ALA A 11 0.65 2.29 4.11
C ALA A 11 0.17 3.74 3.91
N CYS A 12 1.06 4.71 4.08
CA CYS A 12 0.73 6.14 3.99
C CYS A 12 1.39 6.81 2.79
N VAL A 13 0.58 7.41 1.93
CA VAL A 13 1.04 8.34 0.88
C VAL A 13 0.97 9.76 1.43
N MET A 14 2.15 10.33 1.70
CA MET A 14 2.35 11.60 2.42
C MET A 14 2.20 12.83 1.51
N ASP A 15 1.03 12.97 0.89
CA ASP A 15 0.75 13.98 -0.14
C ASP A 15 0.30 15.33 0.44
N GLY A 16 0.50 16.41 -0.30
CA GLY A 16 0.04 17.76 0.05
C GLY A 16 1.12 18.74 0.52
N ASN A 17 2.39 18.32 0.66
CA ASN A 17 3.48 19.18 1.17
C ASN A 17 3.65 20.49 0.37
N GLY A 18 3.67 20.39 -0.96
CA GLY A 18 3.80 21.57 -1.83
C GLY A 18 2.57 22.49 -1.80
N ARG A 19 1.36 21.91 -1.76
CA ARG A 19 0.11 22.68 -1.64
C ARG A 19 0.03 23.42 -0.31
N TRP A 20 0.46 22.78 0.77
CA TRP A 20 0.48 23.36 2.11
C TRP A 20 1.36 24.61 2.17
N ALA A 21 2.54 24.55 1.53
CA ALA A 21 3.45 25.69 1.44
C ALA A 21 2.86 26.81 0.58
N ALA A 22 2.29 26.46 -0.59
CA ALA A 22 1.68 27.43 -1.50
C ALA A 22 0.51 28.19 -0.84
N GLN A 23 -0.35 27.50 -0.07
CA GLN A 23 -1.46 28.12 0.68
C GLN A 23 -1.00 29.15 1.72
N ARG A 24 0.28 29.13 2.10
CA ARG A 24 0.89 30.02 3.09
C ARG A 24 1.90 30.99 2.45
N SER A 25 1.94 31.07 1.12
CA SER A 25 2.92 31.87 0.37
C SER A 25 4.37 31.53 0.72
N LEU A 26 4.65 30.25 1.04
CA LEU A 26 5.98 29.75 1.39
C LEU A 26 6.59 28.93 0.24
N PRO A 27 7.93 28.85 0.16
CA PRO A 27 8.62 27.91 -0.72
C PRO A 27 8.19 26.46 -0.44
N ARG A 28 8.10 25.62 -1.48
CA ARG A 28 7.73 24.19 -1.36
C ARG A 28 8.57 23.42 -0.33
N THR A 29 9.85 23.79 -0.21
CA THR A 29 10.79 23.22 0.76
C THR A 29 10.34 23.41 2.22
N SER A 30 9.60 24.49 2.52
CA SER A 30 9.00 24.71 3.84
C SER A 30 7.94 23.68 4.18
N GLY A 31 7.12 23.27 3.21
CA GLY A 31 6.15 22.20 3.39
C GLY A 31 6.81 20.85 3.70
N HIS A 32 7.95 20.57 3.05
CA HIS A 32 8.74 19.38 3.35
C HIS A 32 9.39 19.42 4.74
N ARG A 33 9.80 20.59 5.25
CA ARG A 33 10.26 20.71 6.64
C ARG A 33 9.12 20.46 7.64
N ALA A 34 7.96 21.03 7.39
CA ALA A 34 6.78 20.84 8.24
C ALA A 34 6.28 19.38 8.23
N ALA A 35 6.52 18.64 7.15
CA ALA A 35 6.19 17.22 7.03
C ALA A 35 6.88 16.32 8.07
N GLU A 36 8.04 16.72 8.60
CA GLU A 36 8.79 15.93 9.58
C GLU A 36 7.96 15.66 10.84
N ALA A 37 7.27 16.67 11.37
CA ALA A 37 6.46 16.53 12.57
C ALA A 37 5.33 15.49 12.37
N ALA A 38 4.65 15.56 11.22
CA ALA A 38 3.60 14.60 10.86
C ALA A 38 4.13 13.16 10.76
N VAL A 39 5.34 12.95 10.23
CA VAL A 39 5.99 11.63 10.17
C VAL A 39 6.15 11.04 11.57
N ILE A 40 6.70 11.81 12.51
CA ILE A 40 6.93 11.33 13.87
C ILE A 40 5.62 11.06 14.59
N ASP A 41 4.65 11.98 14.49
CA ASP A 41 3.33 11.78 15.11
C ASP A 41 2.63 10.53 14.59
N VAL A 42 2.71 10.24 13.29
CA VAL A 42 2.11 9.05 12.69
C VAL A 42 2.84 7.77 13.13
N ILE A 43 4.17 7.77 13.20
CA ILE A 43 4.94 6.63 13.70
C ILE A 43 4.54 6.32 15.16
N GLU A 44 4.44 7.33 16.00
CA GLU A 44 4.05 7.20 17.40
C GLU A 44 2.61 6.74 17.56
N ALA A 45 1.68 7.30 16.78
CA ALA A 45 0.28 6.89 16.78
C ALA A 45 0.10 5.45 16.31
N ALA A 46 0.78 5.04 15.23
CA ALA A 46 0.75 3.68 14.70
C ALA A 46 1.27 2.67 15.74
N ARG A 47 2.42 2.97 16.36
CA ARG A 47 3.00 2.13 17.42
C ARG A 47 2.05 2.00 18.61
N SER A 48 1.47 3.12 19.06
CA SER A 48 0.56 3.15 20.21
C SER A 48 -0.76 2.44 19.94
N ALA A 49 -1.24 2.47 18.69
CA ALA A 49 -2.44 1.76 18.26
C ALA A 49 -2.22 0.25 18.02
N GLY A 50 -0.98 -0.25 18.14
CA GLY A 50 -0.64 -1.66 17.94
C GLY A 50 -0.53 -2.06 16.46
N VAL A 51 -0.27 -1.11 15.55
CA VAL A 51 0.03 -1.43 14.14
C VAL A 51 1.38 -2.16 14.10
N GLY A 52 1.40 -3.35 13.50
CA GLY A 52 2.62 -4.15 13.40
C GLY A 52 3.59 -3.67 12.32
N TRP A 53 3.07 -3.02 11.28
CA TRP A 53 3.84 -2.54 10.15
C TRP A 53 3.33 -1.20 9.62
N LEU A 54 4.22 -0.23 9.48
CA LEU A 54 3.93 1.07 8.90
C LEU A 54 4.83 1.29 7.68
N SER A 55 4.24 1.58 6.52
CA SER A 55 4.97 1.92 5.30
C SER A 55 4.72 3.38 4.93
N LEU A 56 5.76 4.20 4.77
CA LEU A 56 5.65 5.62 4.43
C LEU A 56 6.23 5.91 3.06
N TYR A 57 5.44 6.53 2.17
CA TYR A 57 5.92 6.93 0.85
C TYR A 57 6.58 8.30 0.91
N ALA A 58 7.90 8.32 1.11
CA ALA A 58 8.67 9.54 1.37
C ALA A 58 9.17 10.23 0.10
N PHE A 59 9.55 9.45 -0.91
CA PHE A 59 10.03 9.98 -2.18
C PHE A 59 9.73 8.99 -3.31
N SER A 60 9.04 9.45 -4.34
CA SER A 60 8.68 8.64 -5.52
C SER A 60 9.71 8.78 -6.65
N THR A 61 9.75 7.81 -7.56
CA THR A 61 10.56 7.87 -8.79
C THR A 61 10.26 9.11 -9.63
N GLU A 62 9.03 9.60 -9.62
CA GLU A 62 8.61 10.79 -10.35
C GLU A 62 9.10 12.08 -9.70
N ASN A 63 9.61 12.05 -8.46
CA ASN A 63 10.13 13.26 -7.81
C ASN A 63 11.51 13.68 -8.33
N TRP A 64 12.19 12.84 -9.12
CA TRP A 64 13.43 13.22 -9.81
C TRP A 64 13.21 14.20 -10.96
N SER A 65 11.99 14.35 -11.49
CA SER A 65 11.70 15.35 -12.54
C SER A 65 11.57 16.78 -12.00
N ARG A 66 11.66 16.96 -10.68
CA ARG A 66 11.62 18.28 -10.03
C ARG A 66 12.94 19.03 -10.23
N PRO A 67 12.97 20.37 -10.02
CA PRO A 67 14.20 21.15 -10.09
C PRO A 67 15.31 20.56 -9.21
N SER A 68 16.55 20.52 -9.72
CA SER A 68 17.71 19.91 -9.05
C SER A 68 17.98 20.51 -7.67
N THR A 69 17.68 21.81 -7.49
CA THR A 69 17.77 22.51 -6.20
C THR A 69 16.79 21.97 -5.16
N GLU A 70 15.54 21.66 -5.55
CA GLU A 70 14.54 21.03 -4.68
C GLU A 70 14.96 19.60 -4.34
N VAL A 71 15.45 18.84 -5.31
CA VAL A 71 15.93 17.46 -5.10
C VAL A 71 17.10 17.44 -4.12
N GLY A 72 18.12 18.28 -4.33
CA GLY A 72 19.28 18.37 -3.43
C GLY A 72 18.90 18.75 -2.00
N PHE A 73 17.96 19.69 -1.86
CA PHE A 73 17.39 20.04 -0.55
C PHE A 73 16.71 18.84 0.13
N LEU A 74 15.91 18.07 -0.62
CA LEU A 74 15.21 16.89 -0.09
C LEU A 74 16.19 15.82 0.38
N MET A 75 17.26 15.54 -0.37
CA MET A 75 18.29 14.59 0.04
C MET A 75 18.93 14.98 1.38
N GLN A 76 19.28 16.27 1.54
CA GLN A 76 19.86 16.78 2.79
C GLN A 76 18.87 16.76 3.95
N LEU A 77 17.59 17.06 3.69
CA LEU A 77 16.55 17.01 4.70
C LEU A 77 16.34 15.59 5.21
N VAL A 78 16.17 14.62 4.31
CA VAL A 78 15.97 13.21 4.69
C VAL A 78 17.16 12.69 5.48
N ARG A 79 18.38 12.99 5.04
CA ARG A 79 19.61 12.64 5.77
C ARG A 79 19.59 13.13 7.22
N ARG A 80 19.20 14.40 7.41
CA ARG A 80 19.10 15.01 8.74
C ARG A 80 18.03 14.35 9.60
N VAL A 81 16.85 14.08 9.03
CA VAL A 81 15.73 13.43 9.71
C VAL A 81 16.10 12.02 10.16
N VAL A 82 16.72 11.21 9.28
CA VAL A 82 17.19 9.85 9.61
C VAL A 82 18.13 9.89 10.81
N ARG A 83 19.16 10.73 10.77
CA ARG A 83 20.15 10.85 11.85
C ARG A 83 19.52 11.34 13.15
N LYS A 84 18.67 12.37 13.08
CA LYS A 84 18.00 12.98 14.24
C LYS A 84 17.14 11.97 14.99
N HIS A 85 16.43 11.10 14.28
CA HIS A 85 15.43 10.20 14.87
C HIS A 85 15.93 8.76 15.08
N ALA A 86 17.14 8.41 14.65
CA ALA A 86 17.68 7.06 14.76
C ALA A 86 17.62 6.49 16.19
N ALA A 87 18.11 7.25 17.18
CA ALA A 87 18.11 6.83 18.59
C ALA A 87 16.68 6.65 19.14
N LEU A 88 15.77 7.56 18.77
CA LEU A 88 14.36 7.47 19.15
C LEU A 88 13.71 6.20 18.59
N LEU A 89 13.85 5.96 17.28
CA LEU A 89 13.27 4.79 16.61
C LEU A 89 13.81 3.49 17.23
N HIS A 90 15.11 3.43 17.51
CA HIS A 90 15.72 2.29 18.17
C HIS A 90 15.17 2.08 19.60
N ALA A 91 15.11 3.14 20.42
CA ALA A 91 14.57 3.09 21.77
C ALA A 91 13.08 2.68 21.82
N ARG A 92 12.31 2.97 20.76
CA ARG A 92 10.91 2.53 20.63
C ARG A 92 10.76 1.11 20.11
N GLY A 93 11.86 0.38 19.89
CA GLY A 93 11.84 -0.98 19.39
C GLY A 93 11.30 -1.05 17.96
N ILE A 94 11.50 -0.01 17.14
CA ILE A 94 11.06 0.02 15.74
C ILE A 94 12.17 -0.55 14.86
N ARG A 95 11.84 -1.50 13.99
CA ARG A 95 12.74 -2.04 12.97
C ARG A 95 12.59 -1.23 11.68
N CYS A 96 13.64 -0.55 11.24
CA CYS A 96 13.59 0.28 10.04
C CYS A 96 14.03 -0.50 8.80
N ARG A 97 13.38 -0.23 7.67
CA ARG A 97 13.70 -0.75 6.33
C ARG A 97 13.53 0.35 5.31
N PHE A 98 14.30 0.29 4.23
CA PHE A 98 14.21 1.28 3.15
C PHE A 98 14.06 0.59 1.80
N LEU A 99 13.02 0.96 1.05
CA LEU A 99 12.82 0.54 -0.35
C LEU A 99 13.43 1.59 -1.29
N GLY A 100 13.91 1.16 -2.45
CA GLY A 100 14.41 2.02 -3.54
C GLY A 100 15.80 2.65 -3.35
N VAL A 101 16.46 2.41 -2.21
CA VAL A 101 17.77 3.00 -1.87
C VAL A 101 18.95 2.55 -2.71
N GLY A 102 18.79 1.50 -3.54
CA GLY A 102 19.82 1.02 -4.45
C GLY A 102 19.93 1.80 -5.77
N ASP A 103 19.14 2.87 -5.96
CA ASP A 103 19.24 3.69 -7.16
C ASP A 103 20.51 4.56 -7.16
N PRO A 104 21.31 4.57 -8.24
CA PRO A 104 22.56 5.34 -8.32
C PRO A 104 22.40 6.85 -8.13
N ARG A 105 21.19 7.40 -8.28
CA ARG A 105 20.91 8.82 -8.04
C ARG A 105 20.83 9.17 -6.56
N VAL A 106 20.66 8.19 -5.68
CA VAL A 106 20.68 8.40 -4.23
C VAL A 106 22.12 8.69 -3.81
N PRO A 107 22.41 9.84 -3.14
CA PRO A 107 23.77 10.16 -2.73
C PRO A 107 24.33 9.11 -1.75
N GLU A 108 25.56 8.68 -1.99
CA GLU A 108 26.28 7.70 -1.15
C GLU A 108 26.21 7.99 0.37
N PRO A 109 26.38 9.25 0.85
CA PRO A 109 26.24 9.53 2.28
C PRO A 109 24.85 9.24 2.83
N LEU A 110 23.79 9.45 2.05
CA LEU A 110 22.42 9.15 2.44
C LEU A 110 22.16 7.63 2.43
N ALA A 111 22.68 6.93 1.43
CA ALA A 111 22.60 5.46 1.38
C ALA A 111 23.26 4.81 2.61
N ARG A 112 24.42 5.33 3.05
CA ARG A 112 25.07 4.90 4.29
C ARG A 112 24.22 5.15 5.53
N ASP A 113 23.63 6.34 5.65
CA ASP A 113 22.75 6.67 6.79
C ASP A 113 21.54 5.72 6.87
N PHE A 114 20.99 5.28 5.72
CA PHE A 114 19.95 4.25 5.68
C PHE A 114 20.47 2.88 6.14
N ALA A 115 21.64 2.46 5.66
CA ALA A 115 22.27 1.19 6.03
C ALA A 115 22.60 1.12 7.52
N ASP A 116 23.12 2.20 8.10
CA ASP A 116 23.43 2.32 9.52
C ASP A 116 22.16 2.18 10.37
N LEU A 117 21.08 2.85 9.99
CA LEU A 117 19.80 2.76 10.71
C LEU A 117 19.17 1.36 10.59
N MET A 118 19.21 0.72 9.43
CA MET A 118 18.75 -0.67 9.27
C MET A 118 19.57 -1.62 10.15
N THR A 119 20.89 -1.41 10.24
CA THR A 119 21.77 -2.22 11.09
C THR A 119 21.47 -2.02 12.57
N LEU A 120 21.35 -0.77 13.02
CA LEU A 120 21.00 -0.40 14.39
C LEU A 120 19.69 -1.03 14.85
N THR A 121 18.70 -1.10 13.96
CA THR A 121 17.32 -1.51 14.30
C THR A 121 16.98 -2.95 13.89
N ARG A 122 17.92 -3.72 13.32
CA ARG A 122 17.64 -5.06 12.74
C ARG A 122 16.98 -6.06 13.69
N ASN A 123 17.31 -5.96 14.98
CA ASN A 123 16.85 -6.88 16.02
C ASN A 123 15.59 -6.40 16.75
N ASN A 124 15.09 -5.21 16.40
CA ASN A 124 13.88 -4.68 16.99
C ASN A 124 12.65 -5.50 16.58
N ARG A 125 11.66 -5.58 17.48
CA ARG A 125 10.47 -6.45 17.35
C ARG A 125 9.15 -5.74 17.63
N GLY A 126 9.16 -4.45 17.96
CA GLY A 126 7.96 -3.72 18.36
C GLY A 126 7.05 -3.37 17.18
N MET A 127 7.60 -2.71 16.16
CA MET A 127 6.90 -2.38 14.91
C MET A 127 7.92 -2.31 13.77
N THR A 128 7.56 -2.72 12.56
CA THR A 128 8.40 -2.47 11.38
C THR A 128 7.99 -1.17 10.70
N LEU A 129 8.97 -0.29 10.45
CA LEU A 129 8.81 0.93 9.66
C LEU A 129 9.53 0.75 8.32
N THR A 130 8.78 0.67 7.23
CA THR A 130 9.34 0.70 5.87
C THR A 130 9.21 2.10 5.29
N VAL A 131 10.34 2.73 4.95
CA VAL A 131 10.34 4.02 4.25
C VAL A 131 10.64 3.77 2.77
N ALA A 132 9.70 4.16 1.92
CA ALA A 132 9.83 4.03 0.48
C ALA A 132 10.46 5.31 -0.10
N PHE A 133 11.68 5.18 -0.60
CA PHE A 133 12.52 6.26 -1.10
C PHE A 133 13.02 5.95 -2.50
N ASP A 134 12.72 6.80 -3.48
CA ASP A 134 12.87 6.45 -4.91
C ASP A 134 12.16 5.13 -5.27
N HIS A 135 10.99 4.93 -4.67
CA HIS A 135 10.23 3.70 -4.82
C HIS A 135 9.18 3.79 -5.92
N GLY A 136 8.99 2.69 -6.63
CA GLY A 136 7.86 2.47 -7.52
C GLY A 136 7.55 0.96 -7.65
N GLY A 137 6.32 0.57 -7.37
CA GLY A 137 5.88 -0.83 -7.33
C GLY A 137 6.05 -1.57 -8.68
N ARG A 138 5.94 -0.87 -9.81
CA ARG A 138 6.30 -1.45 -11.12
C ARG A 138 7.76 -1.89 -11.17
N ARG A 139 8.68 -1.12 -10.59
CA ARG A 139 10.11 -1.47 -10.52
C ARG A 139 10.33 -2.69 -9.64
N ASP A 140 9.62 -2.79 -8.53
CA ASP A 140 9.67 -3.95 -7.64
C ASP A 140 9.20 -5.22 -8.36
N ILE A 141 8.07 -5.15 -9.08
CA ILE A 141 7.54 -6.28 -9.86
C ILE A 141 8.55 -6.71 -10.93
N VAL A 142 9.14 -5.77 -11.67
CA VAL A 142 10.19 -6.07 -12.66
C VAL A 142 11.43 -6.68 -12.01
N ALA A 143 11.84 -6.18 -10.85
CA ALA A 143 12.98 -6.71 -10.11
C ALA A 143 12.71 -8.14 -9.61
N ALA A 144 11.52 -8.41 -9.09
CA ALA A 144 11.08 -9.73 -8.65
C ALA A 144 11.04 -10.72 -9.82
N ALA A 145 10.42 -10.34 -10.95
CA ALA A 145 10.40 -11.17 -12.16
C ALA A 145 11.81 -11.51 -12.66
N ARG A 146 12.73 -10.53 -12.69
CA ARG A 146 14.14 -10.76 -13.03
C ARG A 146 14.83 -11.69 -12.04
N SER A 147 14.51 -11.59 -10.75
CA SER A 147 15.08 -12.47 -9.73
C SER A 147 14.55 -13.90 -9.85
N LEU A 148 13.27 -14.08 -10.17
CA LEU A 148 12.63 -15.37 -10.39
C LEU A 148 13.18 -16.07 -11.64
N ILE A 149 13.38 -15.34 -12.73
CA ILE A 149 14.01 -15.90 -13.94
C ILE A 149 15.42 -16.38 -13.64
N ARG A 150 16.21 -15.60 -12.88
CA ARG A 150 17.57 -16.00 -12.49
C ARG A 150 17.63 -17.18 -11.53
N SER A 151 16.58 -17.44 -10.74
CA SER A 151 16.53 -18.62 -9.88
C SER A 151 16.17 -19.90 -10.64
N GLY A 152 15.78 -19.80 -11.91
CA GLY A 152 15.54 -20.96 -12.77
C GLY A 152 14.22 -21.69 -12.48
N VAL A 153 13.26 -21.04 -11.82
CA VAL A 153 11.93 -21.61 -11.57
C VAL A 153 11.19 -21.79 -12.90
N PRO A 154 10.73 -23.02 -13.23
CA PRO A 154 9.90 -23.27 -14.42
C PRO A 154 8.63 -22.42 -14.41
N ALA A 155 8.20 -21.94 -15.58
CA ALA A 155 7.08 -21.00 -15.68
C ALA A 155 5.76 -21.55 -15.12
N ASP A 156 5.52 -22.86 -15.28
CA ASP A 156 4.36 -23.60 -14.78
C ASP A 156 4.41 -23.85 -13.26
N ALA A 157 5.58 -23.73 -12.64
CA ALA A 157 5.77 -23.83 -11.19
C ALA A 157 5.64 -22.48 -10.45
N VAL A 158 5.46 -21.37 -11.18
CA VAL A 158 5.33 -20.04 -10.58
C VAL A 158 3.95 -19.85 -9.95
N THR A 159 3.93 -19.61 -8.66
CA THR A 159 2.75 -19.18 -7.88
C THR A 159 2.87 -17.73 -7.39
N GLU A 160 1.77 -17.14 -6.94
CA GLU A 160 1.77 -15.82 -6.28
C GLU A 160 2.73 -15.78 -5.07
N GLU A 161 2.77 -16.86 -4.27
CA GLU A 161 3.67 -16.97 -3.12
C GLU A 161 5.14 -17.03 -3.55
N SER A 162 5.44 -17.84 -4.58
CA SER A 162 6.80 -17.95 -5.12
C SER A 162 7.28 -16.62 -5.71
N PHE A 163 6.40 -15.86 -6.38
CA PHE A 163 6.70 -14.54 -6.91
C PHE A 163 6.92 -13.52 -5.79
N ALA A 164 6.05 -13.53 -4.77
CA ALA A 164 6.17 -12.64 -3.61
C ALA A 164 7.49 -12.86 -2.85
N ALA A 165 8.02 -14.08 -2.84
CA ALA A 165 9.34 -14.39 -2.27
C ALA A 165 10.51 -13.66 -2.96
N HIS A 166 10.30 -13.16 -4.17
CA HIS A 166 11.29 -12.38 -4.93
C HIS A 166 11.09 -10.86 -4.84
N LEU A 167 10.01 -10.38 -4.19
CA LEU A 167 9.83 -8.94 -3.94
C LEU A 167 10.83 -8.43 -2.90
N PRO A 168 11.13 -7.12 -2.91
CA PRO A 168 11.93 -6.51 -1.85
C PRO A 168 11.30 -6.77 -0.47
N PHE A 169 12.12 -7.25 0.47
CA PHE A 169 11.69 -7.66 1.81
C PHE A 169 10.49 -8.64 1.78
N PRO A 170 10.72 -9.92 1.41
CA PRO A 170 9.66 -10.92 1.25
C PRO A 170 8.76 -11.15 2.46
N ASP A 171 9.21 -10.80 3.66
CA ASP A 171 8.43 -10.88 4.89
C ASP A 171 7.50 -9.69 5.12
N THR A 172 7.39 -8.76 4.16
CA THR A 172 6.43 -7.65 4.18
C THR A 172 5.01 -8.19 4.00
N PRO A 173 4.11 -8.03 4.98
CA PRO A 173 2.73 -8.46 4.84
C PRO A 173 1.98 -7.61 3.81
N ASP A 174 0.87 -8.12 3.31
CA ASP A 174 -0.09 -7.32 2.55
C ASP A 174 -0.54 -6.10 3.36
N VAL A 175 -0.89 -5.03 2.64
CA VAL A 175 -1.40 -3.80 3.23
C VAL A 175 -2.88 -3.99 3.54
N ASP A 176 -3.26 -3.77 4.80
CA ASP A 176 -4.67 -3.78 5.19
C ASP A 176 -5.33 -2.43 4.90
N LEU A 177 -4.61 -1.33 5.15
CA LEU A 177 -5.12 0.03 5.02
C LEU A 177 -4.11 0.93 4.32
N VAL A 178 -4.54 1.57 3.23
CA VAL A 178 -3.85 2.68 2.61
C VAL A 178 -4.48 4.00 3.03
N ILE A 179 -3.66 4.91 3.53
CA ILE A 179 -4.03 6.29 3.84
C ILE A 179 -3.33 7.20 2.84
N ARG A 180 -4.09 8.04 2.14
CA ARG A 180 -3.51 9.08 1.27
C ARG A 180 -4.09 10.44 1.61
N THR A 181 -3.24 11.31 2.13
CA THR A 181 -3.61 12.68 2.50
C THR A 181 -3.91 13.54 1.27
N SER A 182 -4.40 14.75 1.50
CA SER A 182 -4.68 15.79 0.50
C SER A 182 -5.86 15.51 -0.45
N GLY A 183 -6.69 14.52 -0.14
CA GLY A 183 -7.93 14.23 -0.88
C GLY A 183 -7.75 13.54 -2.24
N GLU A 184 -6.52 13.32 -2.69
CA GLU A 184 -6.23 12.68 -3.98
C GLU A 184 -6.55 11.18 -3.94
N GLN A 185 -7.34 10.70 -4.91
CA GLN A 185 -7.82 9.32 -4.95
C GLN A 185 -7.08 8.49 -6.00
N ARG A 186 -5.81 8.19 -5.72
CA ARG A 186 -4.97 7.31 -6.57
C ARG A 186 -3.86 6.66 -5.76
N ILE A 187 -3.27 5.58 -6.29
CA ILE A 187 -2.20 4.84 -5.61
C ILE A 187 -0.82 5.46 -5.88
N SER A 188 -0.63 6.03 -7.07
CA SER A 188 0.67 6.57 -7.52
C SER A 188 1.82 5.56 -7.41
N ASN A 189 1.62 4.33 -7.90
CA ASN A 189 2.67 3.31 -7.99
C ASN A 189 3.21 2.81 -6.63
N PHE A 190 2.57 3.12 -5.51
CA PHE A 190 3.02 2.69 -4.18
C PHE A 190 2.59 1.25 -3.86
N MET A 191 3.56 0.40 -3.50
CA MET A 191 3.40 -1.01 -3.06
C MET A 191 2.36 -1.83 -3.85
N LEU A 192 2.41 -1.75 -5.18
CA LEU A 192 1.35 -2.28 -6.07
C LEU A 192 0.95 -3.73 -5.81
N TRP A 193 1.90 -4.60 -5.48
CA TRP A 193 1.61 -5.99 -5.13
C TRP A 193 0.87 -6.09 -3.79
N GLN A 194 1.43 -5.46 -2.75
CA GLN A 194 0.94 -5.58 -1.39
C GLN A 194 -0.41 -4.87 -1.16
N VAL A 195 -0.80 -3.91 -2.00
CA VAL A 195 -2.07 -3.16 -1.85
C VAL A 195 -3.25 -3.79 -2.59
N ALA A 196 -3.09 -4.97 -3.21
CA ALA A 196 -4.10 -5.59 -4.07
C ALA A 196 -5.49 -5.72 -3.41
N TYR A 197 -5.54 -6.00 -2.11
CA TYR A 197 -6.78 -6.13 -1.32
C TYR A 197 -6.89 -5.12 -0.16
N ALA A 198 -6.11 -4.04 -0.23
CA ALA A 198 -6.11 -3.02 0.80
C ALA A 198 -7.41 -2.22 0.80
N GLU A 199 -7.81 -1.76 1.98
CA GLU A 199 -8.81 -0.70 2.10
C GLU A 199 -8.17 0.68 1.93
N TRP A 200 -8.99 1.65 1.50
CA TRP A 200 -8.49 3.00 1.19
C TRP A 200 -9.22 4.06 2.00
N VAL A 201 -8.48 5.00 2.56
CA VAL A 201 -9.00 6.21 3.22
C VAL A 201 -8.26 7.44 2.69
N PHE A 202 -9.02 8.43 2.23
CA PHE A 202 -8.51 9.62 1.54
C PHE A 202 -8.85 10.90 2.34
N PRO A 203 -8.18 11.15 3.48
CA PRO A 203 -8.45 12.35 4.26
C PRO A 203 -8.06 13.61 3.48
N GLN A 204 -8.87 14.67 3.62
CA GLN A 204 -8.67 15.93 2.89
C GLN A 204 -7.49 16.76 3.41
N VAL A 205 -7.14 16.60 4.70
CA VAL A 205 -6.03 17.31 5.33
C VAL A 205 -4.71 17.06 4.58
N LEU A 206 -3.90 18.10 4.43
CA LEU A 206 -2.58 18.02 3.81
C LEU A 206 -1.58 17.40 4.78
N TRP A 207 -0.59 16.65 4.28
CA TRP A 207 0.36 15.92 5.14
C TRP A 207 1.00 16.76 6.25
N PRO A 208 1.47 18.00 6.03
CA PRO A 208 2.09 18.78 7.11
C PRO A 208 1.14 19.16 8.25
N ASP A 209 -0.18 19.06 8.06
CA ASP A 209 -1.21 19.26 9.09
C ASP A 209 -1.82 17.92 9.59
N PHE A 210 -1.42 16.78 9.01
CA PHE A 210 -1.85 15.45 9.45
C PHE A 210 -1.17 15.08 10.78
N ARG A 211 -1.96 14.59 11.74
CA ARG A 211 -1.56 14.38 13.14
C ARG A 211 -2.14 13.08 13.67
N ALA A 212 -1.74 12.68 14.88
CA ALA A 212 -2.20 11.45 15.52
C ALA A 212 -3.72 11.26 15.48
N GLY A 213 -4.52 12.30 15.78
CA GLY A 213 -5.99 12.23 15.72
C GLY A 213 -6.51 11.81 14.34
N HIS A 214 -6.03 12.44 13.28
CA HIS A 214 -6.39 12.09 11.91
C HIS A 214 -6.01 10.66 11.53
N PHE A 215 -4.86 10.17 12.01
CA PHE A 215 -4.44 8.79 11.80
C PHE A 215 -5.37 7.80 12.50
N LEU A 216 -5.73 8.07 13.76
CA LEU A 216 -6.68 7.24 14.52
C LEU A 216 -8.07 7.23 13.87
N ASP A 217 -8.54 8.36 13.33
CA ASP A 217 -9.80 8.42 12.58
C ASP A 217 -9.78 7.53 11.33
N CYS A 218 -8.63 7.43 10.65
CA CYS A 218 -8.46 6.51 9.53
C CYS A 218 -8.52 5.05 9.99
N LEU A 219 -7.90 4.71 11.12
CA LEU A 219 -8.00 3.36 11.71
C LEU A 219 -9.44 3.03 12.12
N HIS A 220 -10.15 3.98 12.74
CA HIS A 220 -11.55 3.81 13.09
C HIS A 220 -12.45 3.63 11.87
N THR A 221 -12.13 4.30 10.76
CA THR A 221 -12.84 4.12 9.50
C THR A 221 -12.66 2.70 8.97
N TYR A 222 -11.43 2.18 8.94
CA TYR A 222 -11.13 0.79 8.58
C TYR A 222 -11.89 -0.20 9.47
N GLN A 223 -11.87 -0.01 10.79
CA GLN A 223 -12.53 -0.91 11.75
C GLN A 223 -14.06 -0.99 11.61
N ARG A 224 -14.70 -0.02 10.93
CA ARG A 224 -16.14 -0.01 10.68
C ARG A 224 -16.53 -0.73 9.39
N ARG A 225 -15.58 -1.07 8.52
CA ARG A 225 -15.88 -1.74 7.25
C ARG A 225 -15.97 -3.25 7.45
N GLU A 226 -16.93 -3.87 6.77
CA GLU A 226 -17.03 -5.32 6.68
C GLU A 226 -16.23 -5.81 5.47
N ARG A 227 -15.14 -6.54 5.71
CA ARG A 227 -14.35 -7.13 4.61
C ARG A 227 -15.11 -8.31 4.01
N ARG A 228 -15.42 -8.21 2.71
CA ARG A 228 -15.94 -9.31 1.89
C ARG A 228 -14.87 -9.67 0.87
N PHE A 229 -14.04 -10.67 1.19
CA PHE A 229 -13.02 -11.21 0.27
C PHE A 229 -13.68 -12.07 -0.83
N GLY A 230 -14.65 -11.51 -1.56
CA GLY A 230 -15.46 -12.26 -2.53
C GLY A 230 -16.44 -13.30 -1.93
N GLY A 231 -16.40 -13.53 -0.62
CA GLY A 231 -17.37 -14.39 0.08
C GLY A 231 -18.74 -13.73 0.20
N VAL A 232 -19.76 -14.36 -0.37
CA VAL A 232 -21.17 -13.98 -0.19
C VAL A 232 -21.59 -14.42 1.22
N LEU A 233 -22.22 -13.53 2.00
CA LEU A 233 -22.87 -13.93 3.24
C LEU A 233 -23.91 -15.01 2.91
N PRO A 234 -24.04 -16.10 3.70
CA PRO A 234 -25.10 -17.07 3.46
C PRO A 234 -26.41 -16.29 3.38
N ALA A 235 -27.15 -16.48 2.28
CA ALA A 235 -28.49 -15.96 2.16
C ALA A 235 -29.24 -16.39 3.43
N GLN A 236 -29.70 -15.41 4.21
CA GLN A 236 -30.58 -15.65 5.35
C GLN A 236 -31.78 -16.41 4.77
N GLY A 237 -31.79 -17.74 4.96
CA GLY A 237 -32.86 -18.59 4.49
C GLY A 237 -34.14 -18.06 5.10
N HIS A 238 -35.06 -17.62 4.25
CA HIS A 238 -36.45 -17.46 4.64
C HIS A 238 -36.88 -18.77 5.31
N GLY A 239 -37.15 -18.71 6.61
CA GLY A 239 -37.79 -19.80 7.31
C GLY A 239 -39.11 -20.13 6.60
N PRO A 240 -39.47 -21.42 6.48
CA PRO A 240 -40.71 -21.79 5.80
C PRO A 240 -41.89 -21.19 6.58
N GLY A 241 -42.64 -20.33 5.89
CA GLY A 241 -43.88 -19.76 6.39
C GLY A 241 -44.89 -20.86 6.72
N GLU A 242 -45.64 -20.60 7.79
CA GLU A 242 -46.72 -21.45 8.30
C GLU A 242 -47.72 -21.81 7.20
N GLY A 243 -47.98 -23.12 7.09
CA GLY A 243 -48.92 -23.68 6.13
C GLY A 243 -50.37 -23.32 6.45
N SER A 244 -50.99 -22.56 5.55
CA SER A 244 -52.44 -22.51 5.40
C SER A 244 -52.90 -23.67 4.50
N ARG A 245 -53.79 -24.49 5.03
CA ARG A 245 -54.47 -25.60 4.35
C ARG A 245 -55.31 -25.09 3.17
N ARG A 246 -55.31 -25.83 2.06
CA ARG A 246 -56.52 -26.23 1.30
C ARG A 246 -56.20 -27.27 0.21
N ASP A 247 -57.15 -28.20 0.11
CA ASP A 247 -57.21 -29.39 -0.75
C ASP A 247 -57.24 -29.13 -2.26
N GLY A 248 -56.76 -30.13 -3.00
CA GLY A 248 -57.54 -30.75 -4.10
C GLY A 248 -57.10 -30.44 -5.54
N GLY A 249 -56.66 -31.48 -6.28
CA GLY A 249 -56.87 -31.54 -7.74
C GLY A 249 -55.70 -32.02 -8.62
N GLN A 250 -55.69 -33.34 -8.86
CA GLN A 250 -55.22 -34.12 -10.03
C GLN A 250 -54.52 -33.44 -11.24
N GLY A 251 -53.44 -34.08 -11.73
CA GLY A 251 -53.26 -34.41 -13.16
C GLY A 251 -51.97 -33.88 -13.86
N PRO A 252 -51.31 -34.65 -14.76
CA PRO A 252 -49.88 -34.53 -15.04
C PRO A 252 -49.53 -33.86 -16.40
N GLY A 253 -48.33 -33.28 -16.51
CA GLY A 253 -47.82 -32.72 -17.78
C GLY A 253 -46.28 -32.74 -17.86
N ARG A 254 -45.76 -33.56 -18.78
CA ARG A 254 -44.33 -33.66 -19.14
C ARG A 254 -43.88 -32.43 -19.94
N GLY A 255 -42.65 -31.96 -19.72
CA GLY A 255 -41.98 -30.97 -20.56
C GLY A 255 -40.46 -31.01 -20.37
N GLN A 256 -39.75 -31.37 -21.45
CA GLN A 256 -38.28 -31.48 -21.57
C GLN A 256 -37.55 -30.13 -21.43
N PRO A 257 -36.23 -30.12 -21.12
CA PRO A 257 -35.43 -28.91 -21.06
C PRO A 257 -34.95 -28.47 -22.47
N PRO A 258 -34.72 -27.17 -22.72
CA PRO A 258 -34.11 -26.70 -23.97
C PRO A 258 -32.59 -26.90 -23.95
N GLY A 259 -32.05 -27.27 -25.12
CA GLY A 259 -30.64 -27.55 -25.38
C GLY A 259 -29.72 -26.32 -25.48
N PRO A 260 -28.42 -26.53 -25.77
CA PRO A 260 -27.38 -25.52 -25.57
C PRO A 260 -27.29 -24.50 -26.71
N ALA A 261 -26.77 -23.31 -26.38
CA ALA A 261 -26.52 -22.18 -27.26
C ALA A 261 -25.33 -22.43 -28.22
N PRO A 262 -25.29 -21.80 -29.42
CA PRO A 262 -24.25 -22.03 -30.42
C PRO A 262 -22.96 -21.20 -30.18
N ASP A 263 -21.86 -21.82 -30.60
CA ASP A 263 -20.47 -21.33 -30.56
C ASP A 263 -20.21 -20.04 -31.37
N GLN A 264 -19.37 -19.16 -30.82
CA GLN A 264 -18.75 -18.04 -31.55
C GLN A 264 -17.34 -18.42 -32.02
N PRO A 265 -16.93 -18.08 -33.26
CA PRO A 265 -15.57 -18.35 -33.76
C PRO A 265 -14.55 -17.29 -33.31
N PRO A 266 -13.24 -17.63 -33.30
CA PRO A 266 -12.20 -16.77 -32.72
C PRO A 266 -11.74 -15.65 -33.66
N TYR A 267 -11.46 -14.48 -33.07
CA TYR A 267 -10.87 -13.31 -33.72
C TYR A 267 -9.44 -13.56 -34.20
N GLN A 268 -9.18 -13.30 -35.49
CA GLN A 268 -7.85 -13.33 -36.10
C GLN A 268 -7.08 -12.04 -35.84
N HIS A 269 -5.81 -12.18 -35.42
CA HIS A 269 -4.81 -11.12 -35.41
C HIS A 269 -4.39 -10.76 -36.85
N GLN A 270 -4.41 -9.47 -37.20
CA GLN A 270 -3.65 -8.94 -38.33
C GLN A 270 -2.55 -8.00 -37.81
N ASN A 271 -1.30 -8.44 -38.00
CA ASN A 271 -0.13 -7.59 -38.00
C ASN A 271 -0.04 -6.88 -39.35
N GLY A 272 0.27 -5.59 -39.33
CA GLY A 272 0.61 -4.81 -40.52
C GLY A 272 1.65 -3.75 -40.14
N ALA A 273 2.92 -4.07 -40.39
CA ALA A 273 3.96 -3.08 -40.59
C ALA A 273 3.81 -2.48 -42.01
N ASP A 274 3.95 -1.17 -42.18
CA ASP A 274 5.13 -0.52 -42.79
C ASP A 274 4.80 0.92 -43.26
N ARG A 275 5.78 1.83 -43.06
CA ARG A 275 6.14 3.03 -43.84
C ARG A 275 5.09 4.14 -44.09
N THR A 276 5.35 5.33 -43.55
CA THR A 276 6.19 6.39 -44.17
C THR A 276 6.60 7.41 -43.13
#